data_AF-A0A9W6C3C5-F1
#
_entry.id   AF-A0A9W6C3C5-F1
#
_cell.length_a   1.000
_cell.length_b   1.000
_cell.length_c   1.000
_cell.angle_alpha   90.00
_cell.angle_beta   90.00
_cell.angle_gamma   90.00
#
_symmetry.space_group_name_H-M   'P 1'
#
loop_
_entity.id
_entity.type
_entity.pdbx_description
1 polymer ?
#
loop_
_entity_poly.entity_id
_entity_poly.type
_entity_poly.pdbx_seq_one_letter_code
_entity_poly.pdbx_strand_id
1 'polypeptide(L)'
;MKAVVYQGPHDVAVTDVPDAKIERPTDVLVRVTTTNICGSDLHMYEGRTSFEKGRTFGHENMGEVVEIGKGVEKVKVGDRVVLPFNISCGFCKNCERGLTNYCLTTQPDPSAAELLRVPFGDHNALRLGEDAQDKENDYVMLSDIFPTGYHATEMAGVIPGDSVVIAGAGPVGLMAALSATIKGAAKVMVVDRHPDRLALAEQIGAIAIDDSKVDPVQAVLDETMGLGADRGCEPTILRATKIPATLNMLINSVRFTGGIGTVGVFVPQDPGAKGELAKQGKVAIDFGTHWFKGQTMGNGQAPVKRYNRRLRDLIAADKAKPSWIVSHEISLDQAADAYRNFDARSEGWTKTEVLSIHDGEIKARKNDLDEAGTFTVDGLVADASVGDYDALLLPGGTVNPDQLRVDKDAVSFVRDFVESGKPVAAICHGPWTLIEAGVAAGRTLTSFPSIRTDLRNAGADVVGRCGRQESHHQPLAGGPAGVLRGDRVPTRGHPDKGRGEVMSVTKGLLVRFDALPGKEDDVKEFLDSGRALVEDEQATTAWFAFRLGPTSFGIFDVFPDDAGRDAHPTCPALLR
;
A
#
# COMPACT_ATOMS: atom_id res chain seq x y z
N MET A 1 -2.51 -14.91 29.48
CA MET A 1 -2.81 -14.93 28.03
C MET A 1 -1.86 -13.99 27.31
N LYS A 2 -1.50 -14.28 26.06
CA LYS A 2 -0.75 -13.36 25.20
C LYS A 2 -1.65 -12.24 24.66
N ALA A 3 -1.10 -11.04 24.55
CA ALA A 3 -1.77 -9.89 23.94
C ALA A 3 -0.74 -8.97 23.27
N VAL A 4 -1.17 -8.21 22.25
CA VAL A 4 -0.36 -7.14 21.68
C VAL A 4 -0.44 -5.92 22.58
N VAL A 5 0.67 -5.54 23.20
CA VAL A 5 0.75 -4.45 24.17
C VAL A 5 1.58 -3.30 23.62
N TYR A 6 1.04 -2.09 23.73
CA TYR A 6 1.71 -0.84 23.35
C TYR A 6 2.81 -0.48 24.35
N GLN A 7 4.04 -0.37 23.87
CA GLN A 7 5.23 -0.02 24.66
C GLN A 7 5.67 1.44 24.46
N GLY A 8 5.17 2.10 23.41
CA GLY A 8 5.44 3.49 23.06
C GLY A 8 5.40 3.70 21.55
N PRO A 9 5.71 4.92 21.08
CA PRO A 9 5.69 5.22 19.65
C PRO A 9 6.57 4.26 18.85
N HIS A 10 6.00 3.66 17.82
CA HIS A 10 6.55 2.61 16.97
C HIS A 10 7.00 1.33 17.70
N ASP A 11 6.51 1.09 18.92
CA ASP A 11 6.91 -0.05 19.74
C ASP A 11 5.69 -0.79 20.31
N VAL A 12 5.49 -2.02 19.84
CA VAL A 12 4.50 -2.98 20.34
C VAL A 12 5.17 -4.33 20.54
N ALA A 13 4.72 -5.04 21.57
CA ALA A 13 5.23 -6.37 21.89
C ALA A 13 4.09 -7.32 22.22
N VAL A 14 4.27 -8.59 21.85
CA VAL A 14 3.41 -9.66 22.34
C VAL A 14 3.90 -10.04 23.73
N THR A 15 3.06 -9.82 24.74
CA THR A 15 3.42 -10.06 26.14
C THR A 15 2.31 -10.83 26.86
N ASP A 16 2.69 -11.56 27.90
CA ASP A 16 1.72 -12.16 28.82
C ASP A 16 1.02 -11.09 29.66
N VAL A 17 -0.32 -11.10 29.60
CA VAL A 17 -1.22 -10.30 30.44
C VAL A 17 -2.14 -11.23 31.26
N PRO A 18 -2.71 -10.76 32.38
CA PRO A 18 -3.67 -11.56 33.15
C PRO A 18 -4.84 -12.02 32.29
N ASP A 19 -5.28 -13.26 32.50
CA ASP A 19 -6.44 -13.80 31.76
C ASP A 19 -7.69 -12.97 32.03
N ALA A 20 -8.43 -12.69 30.95
CA ALA A 20 -9.74 -12.06 31.04
C ALA A 20 -10.70 -12.95 31.86
N LYS A 21 -11.55 -12.32 32.69
CA LYS A 21 -12.52 -13.01 33.54
C LYS A 21 -13.89 -12.34 33.47
N ILE A 22 -14.94 -13.09 33.77
CA ILE A 22 -16.27 -12.52 33.97
C ILE A 22 -16.22 -11.62 35.21
N GLU A 23 -16.56 -10.33 35.05
CA GLU A 23 -16.64 -9.39 36.17
C GLU A 23 -18.08 -9.00 36.49
N ARG A 24 -18.97 -9.05 35.50
CA ARG A 24 -20.40 -8.73 35.65
C ARG A 24 -21.28 -9.85 35.10
N PRO A 25 -22.51 -10.01 35.61
CA PRO A 25 -23.42 -11.04 35.13
C PRO A 25 -23.74 -10.95 33.63
N THR A 26 -23.57 -9.79 33.00
CA THR A 26 -23.84 -9.58 31.57
C THR A 26 -22.61 -9.72 30.69
N ASP A 27 -21.45 -10.07 31.25
CA ASP A 27 -20.21 -10.23 30.49
C ASP A 27 -20.19 -11.59 29.77
N VAL A 28 -19.42 -11.67 28.69
CA VAL A 28 -19.08 -12.90 27.97
C VAL A 28 -17.56 -12.95 27.80
N LEU A 29 -16.96 -14.13 27.94
CA LEU A 29 -15.56 -14.36 27.55
C LEU A 29 -15.51 -15.04 26.19
N VAL A 30 -14.71 -14.48 25.30
CA VAL A 30 -14.50 -14.97 23.95
C VAL A 30 -13.03 -15.35 23.79
N ARG A 31 -12.78 -16.60 23.42
CA ARG A 31 -11.46 -17.02 22.94
C ARG A 31 -11.34 -16.54 21.50
N VAL A 32 -10.43 -15.60 21.26
CA VAL A 32 -10.25 -14.97 19.95
C VAL A 32 -9.65 -15.99 19.00
N THR A 33 -10.26 -16.14 17.82
CA THR A 33 -9.78 -17.01 16.74
C THR A 33 -9.14 -16.20 15.61
N THR A 34 -9.65 -14.99 15.36
CA THR A 34 -9.08 -14.05 14.39
C THR A 34 -9.27 -12.62 14.87
N THR A 35 -8.22 -11.80 14.67
CA THR A 35 -8.27 -10.35 14.87
C THR A 35 -7.51 -9.66 13.75
N ASN A 36 -8.00 -8.51 13.31
CA ASN A 36 -7.34 -7.70 12.29
C ASN A 36 -6.44 -6.61 12.92
N ILE A 37 -5.55 -6.05 12.10
CA ILE A 37 -4.83 -4.79 12.37
C ILE A 37 -5.53 -3.68 11.60
N CYS A 38 -6.00 -2.65 12.30
CA CYS A 38 -6.69 -1.53 11.67
C CYS A 38 -5.73 -0.38 11.37
N GLY A 39 -5.99 0.39 10.31
CA GLY A 39 -5.27 1.64 10.08
C GLY A 39 -5.43 2.66 11.24
N SER A 40 -6.51 2.57 12.02
CA SER A 40 -6.71 3.43 13.19
C SER A 40 -5.78 3.07 14.35
N ASP A 41 -5.32 1.80 14.43
CA ASP A 41 -4.29 1.39 15.38
C ASP A 41 -2.97 2.09 15.11
N LEU A 42 -2.68 2.42 13.84
CA LEU A 42 -1.45 3.13 13.47
C LEU A 42 -1.37 4.53 14.08
N HIS A 43 -2.49 5.21 14.34
CA HIS A 43 -2.46 6.49 15.06
C HIS A 43 -1.94 6.36 16.49
N MET A 44 -2.28 5.26 17.16
CA MET A 44 -1.78 4.96 18.49
C MET A 44 -0.34 4.46 18.40
N TYR A 45 -0.03 3.60 17.42
CA TYR A 45 1.31 3.07 17.16
C TYR A 45 2.32 4.20 16.89
N GLU A 46 2.01 5.16 16.02
CA GLU A 46 2.83 6.34 15.72
C GLU A 46 2.90 7.36 16.89
N GLY A 47 2.20 7.14 18.00
CA GLY A 47 2.17 8.06 19.14
C GLY A 47 1.39 9.37 18.90
N ARG A 48 0.39 9.35 18.00
CA ARG A 48 -0.40 10.52 17.59
C ARG A 48 -1.62 10.79 18.46
N THR A 49 -1.87 9.92 19.43
CA THR A 49 -3.00 9.99 20.36
C THR A 49 -2.51 9.92 21.80
N SER A 50 -3.41 10.13 22.75
CA SER A 50 -3.11 9.98 24.18
C SER A 50 -3.14 8.52 24.66
N PHE A 51 -2.78 7.55 23.81
CA PHE A 51 -2.80 6.13 24.17
C PHE A 51 -1.64 5.81 25.12
N GLU A 52 -1.97 5.15 26.24
CA GLU A 52 -1.01 4.93 27.33
C GLU A 52 -0.24 3.62 27.16
N LYS A 53 1.04 3.63 27.56
CA LYS A 53 1.88 2.43 27.59
C LYS A 53 1.27 1.35 28.49
N GLY A 54 1.40 0.10 28.08
CA GLY A 54 0.85 -1.06 28.79
C GLY A 54 -0.58 -1.42 28.42
N ARG A 55 -1.26 -0.62 27.59
CA ARG A 55 -2.59 -0.96 27.05
C ARG A 55 -2.49 -1.94 25.89
N THR A 56 -3.52 -2.77 25.75
CA THR A 56 -3.61 -3.76 24.66
C THR A 56 -4.17 -3.12 23.39
N PHE A 57 -3.58 -3.45 22.23
CA PHE A 57 -4.06 -3.04 20.91
C PHE A 57 -5.27 -3.83 20.46
N GLY A 58 -5.90 -3.47 19.34
CA GLY A 58 -6.81 -4.32 18.57
C GLY A 58 -8.29 -4.25 18.99
N HIS A 59 -9.15 -4.06 17.99
CA HIS A 59 -10.59 -3.83 18.19
C HIS A 59 -11.45 -4.55 17.14
N GLU A 60 -10.83 -5.43 16.36
CA GLU A 60 -11.44 -6.14 15.24
C GLU A 60 -11.50 -7.64 15.50
N ASN A 61 -12.23 -8.03 16.54
CA ASN A 61 -12.14 -9.37 17.12
C ASN A 61 -13.30 -10.30 16.72
N MET A 62 -12.97 -11.56 16.43
CA MET A 62 -13.91 -12.68 16.25
C MET A 62 -13.41 -13.90 17.04
N GLY A 63 -14.32 -14.73 17.52
CA GLY A 63 -13.94 -15.92 18.27
C GLY A 63 -15.08 -16.83 18.69
N GLU A 64 -14.79 -17.68 19.66
CA GLU A 64 -15.74 -18.62 20.27
C GLU A 64 -16.01 -18.22 21.71
N VAL A 65 -17.29 -18.23 22.12
CA VAL A 65 -17.68 -17.99 23.51
C VAL A 65 -17.23 -19.15 24.40
N VAL A 66 -16.45 -18.87 25.44
CA VAL A 66 -15.92 -19.89 26.37
C VAL A 66 -16.50 -19.81 27.78
N GLU A 67 -16.99 -18.64 28.18
CA GLU A 67 -17.67 -18.43 29.46
C GLU A 67 -18.74 -17.34 29.31
N ILE A 68 -19.84 -17.47 30.04
CA ILE A 68 -20.92 -16.47 30.08
C ILE A 68 -21.26 -16.11 31.52
N GLY A 69 -21.57 -14.83 31.73
CA GLY A 69 -22.14 -14.38 33.00
C GLY A 69 -23.58 -14.87 33.19
N LYS A 70 -24.06 -14.86 34.44
CA LYS A 70 -25.38 -15.39 34.83
C LYS A 70 -26.59 -14.64 34.24
N GLY A 71 -26.38 -13.45 33.68
CA GLY A 71 -27.41 -12.60 33.07
C GLY A 71 -27.33 -12.56 31.54
N VAL A 72 -26.61 -13.51 30.93
CA VAL A 72 -26.53 -13.70 29.47
C VAL A 72 -27.56 -14.76 29.07
N GLU A 73 -28.40 -14.44 28.08
CA GLU A 73 -29.49 -15.31 27.62
C GLU A 73 -29.43 -15.64 26.12
N LYS A 74 -28.82 -14.79 25.29
CA LYS A 74 -28.86 -14.92 23.81
C LYS A 74 -27.69 -15.69 23.23
N VAL A 75 -26.51 -15.55 23.82
CA VAL A 75 -25.28 -16.27 23.41
C VAL A 75 -24.93 -17.34 24.43
N LYS A 76 -24.36 -18.45 23.97
CA LYS A 76 -23.97 -19.59 24.82
C LYS A 76 -22.53 -20.00 24.54
N VAL A 77 -21.94 -20.73 25.50
CA VAL A 77 -20.62 -21.38 25.33
C VAL A 77 -20.63 -22.24 24.07
N GLY A 78 -19.58 -22.10 23.24
CA GLY A 78 -19.42 -22.74 21.94
C GLY A 78 -19.97 -21.95 20.75
N ASP A 79 -20.75 -20.87 20.96
CA ASP A 79 -21.17 -20.02 19.85
C ASP A 79 -19.97 -19.28 19.22
N ARG A 80 -19.89 -19.26 17.89
CA ARG A 80 -19.00 -18.35 17.14
C ARG A 80 -19.61 -16.96 17.09
N VAL A 81 -18.83 -15.95 17.44
CA VAL A 81 -19.28 -14.55 17.53
C VAL A 81 -18.27 -13.59 16.91
N VAL A 82 -18.78 -12.54 16.27
CA VAL A 82 -17.99 -11.36 15.88
C VAL A 82 -18.37 -10.17 16.77
N LEU A 83 -17.37 -9.36 17.12
CA LEU A 83 -17.50 -8.31 18.11
C LEU A 83 -17.37 -6.94 17.42
N PRO A 84 -18.37 -6.05 17.56
CA PRO A 84 -18.23 -4.68 17.06
C PRO A 84 -17.11 -3.96 17.83
N PHE A 85 -16.34 -3.11 17.15
CA PHE A 85 -15.31 -2.32 17.82
C PHE A 85 -15.88 -1.34 18.86
N ASN A 86 -17.15 -0.92 18.71
CA ASN A 86 -17.85 -0.14 19.75
C ASN A 86 -18.43 -1.08 20.81
N ILE A 87 -17.94 -0.97 22.04
CA ILE A 87 -18.66 -1.52 23.20
C ILE A 87 -19.81 -0.59 23.57
N SER A 88 -21.02 -1.12 23.61
CA SER A 88 -22.23 -0.35 23.92
C SER A 88 -23.18 -1.09 24.87
N CYS A 89 -23.98 -0.36 25.63
CA CYS A 89 -24.80 -0.94 26.70
C CYS A 89 -26.17 -1.47 26.25
N GLY A 90 -26.65 -1.04 25.09
CA GLY A 90 -27.95 -1.44 24.56
C GLY A 90 -29.18 -0.75 25.16
N PHE A 91 -29.04 0.06 26.22
CA PHE A 91 -30.19 0.67 26.93
C PHE A 91 -30.10 2.18 27.14
N CYS A 92 -28.96 2.84 26.90
CA CYS A 92 -28.93 4.30 27.01
C CYS A 92 -29.65 4.95 25.83
N LYS A 93 -30.02 6.24 25.97
CA LYS A 93 -30.70 7.03 24.93
C LYS A 93 -30.09 6.89 23.53
N ASN A 94 -28.76 6.82 23.43
CA ASN A 94 -28.10 6.66 22.13
C ASN A 94 -28.20 5.22 21.60
N CYS A 95 -28.04 4.21 22.46
CA CYS A 95 -28.20 2.81 22.08
C CYS A 95 -29.63 2.48 21.64
N GLU A 96 -30.64 2.99 22.35
CA GLU A 96 -32.06 2.81 21.98
C GLU A 96 -32.40 3.41 20.61
N ARG A 97 -31.64 4.43 20.18
CA ARG A 97 -31.75 5.05 18.84
C ARG A 97 -30.87 4.39 17.78
N GLY A 98 -30.15 3.32 18.12
CA GLY A 98 -29.21 2.65 17.22
C GLY A 98 -27.92 3.42 16.96
N LEU A 99 -27.56 4.38 17.82
CA LEU A 99 -26.34 5.17 17.78
C LEU A 99 -25.30 4.61 18.78
N THR A 100 -24.93 3.35 18.60
CA THR A 100 -24.09 2.58 19.54
C THR A 100 -22.64 3.07 19.60
N ASN A 101 -22.18 3.75 18.53
CA ASN A 101 -20.88 4.42 18.42
C ASN A 101 -20.66 5.52 19.47
N TYR A 102 -21.73 6.13 19.98
CA TYR A 102 -21.66 7.16 21.02
C TYR A 102 -22.46 6.76 22.25
N CYS A 103 -22.25 5.53 22.73
CA CYS A 103 -22.88 5.07 23.96
C CYS A 103 -22.56 6.02 25.13
N LEU A 104 -23.55 6.25 26.00
CA LEU A 104 -23.44 7.23 27.10
C LEU A 104 -22.93 6.61 28.40
N THR A 105 -22.75 5.29 28.44
CA THR A 105 -22.44 4.55 29.67
C THR A 105 -21.14 3.76 29.59
N THR A 106 -20.72 3.39 28.38
CA THR A 106 -19.48 2.66 28.14
C THR A 106 -18.41 3.64 27.68
N GLN A 107 -17.18 3.45 28.15
CA GLN A 107 -16.00 4.03 27.52
C GLN A 107 -15.31 2.92 26.71
N PRO A 108 -14.79 3.19 25.51
CA PRO A 108 -14.08 2.18 24.74
C PRO A 108 -12.76 1.82 25.40
N ASP A 109 -12.47 0.51 25.52
CA ASP A 109 -11.13 0.00 25.81
C ASP A 109 -10.79 -1.07 24.76
N PRO A 110 -9.87 -0.81 23.81
CA PRO A 110 -9.46 -1.78 22.80
C PRO A 110 -8.63 -2.93 23.42
N SER A 111 -8.76 -4.15 22.88
CA SER A 111 -7.97 -5.32 23.28
C SER A 111 -7.99 -6.46 22.23
N ALA A 112 -6.79 -6.92 21.86
CA ALA A 112 -6.42 -8.05 21.02
C ALA A 112 -5.52 -8.92 21.89
N ALA A 113 -6.13 -10.00 22.35
CA ALA A 113 -5.58 -10.97 23.25
C ALA A 113 -6.18 -12.33 22.92
N GLU A 114 -5.59 -13.42 23.42
CA GLU A 114 -6.12 -14.76 23.22
C GLU A 114 -7.52 -14.94 23.86
N LEU A 115 -7.81 -14.20 24.93
CA LEU A 115 -9.09 -14.21 25.63
C LEU A 115 -9.59 -12.79 25.87
N LEU A 116 -10.81 -12.49 25.41
CA LEU A 116 -11.39 -11.15 25.45
C LEU A 116 -12.66 -11.13 26.30
N ARG A 117 -12.72 -10.20 27.26
CA ARG A 117 -13.96 -9.89 27.99
C ARG A 117 -14.82 -8.94 27.18
N VAL A 118 -16.07 -9.32 26.96
CA VAL A 118 -17.09 -8.54 26.25
C VAL A 118 -18.21 -8.15 27.21
N PRO A 119 -18.28 -6.88 27.64
CA PRO A 119 -19.40 -6.39 28.44
C PRO A 119 -20.71 -6.41 27.65
N PHE A 120 -21.84 -6.61 28.34
CA PHE A 120 -23.17 -6.65 27.72
C PHE A 120 -23.22 -7.63 26.52
N GLY A 121 -22.76 -8.86 26.74
CA GLY A 121 -22.53 -9.85 25.68
C GLY A 121 -23.73 -10.07 24.76
N ASP A 122 -24.95 -10.17 25.31
CA ASP A 122 -26.19 -10.28 24.54
C ASP A 122 -26.47 -9.12 23.59
N HIS A 123 -25.92 -7.94 23.89
CA HIS A 123 -25.99 -6.78 23.02
C HIS A 123 -24.84 -6.75 22.02
N ASN A 124 -23.60 -6.92 22.48
CA ASN A 124 -22.41 -6.70 21.64
C ASN A 124 -22.08 -7.91 20.76
N ALA A 125 -22.06 -9.13 21.32
CA ALA A 125 -21.68 -10.34 20.59
C ALA A 125 -22.71 -10.70 19.50
N LEU A 126 -22.30 -10.59 18.24
CA LEU A 126 -23.12 -11.05 17.12
C LEU A 126 -22.82 -12.52 16.85
N ARG A 127 -23.76 -13.40 17.19
CA ARG A 127 -23.71 -14.83 16.83
C ARG A 127 -23.68 -15.02 15.31
N LEU A 128 -22.76 -15.86 14.85
CA LEU A 128 -22.56 -16.25 13.46
C LEU A 128 -23.26 -17.59 13.15
N GLY A 129 -23.33 -17.94 11.86
CA GLY A 129 -23.90 -19.20 11.38
C GLY A 129 -22.96 -20.39 11.59
N GLU A 130 -23.42 -21.58 11.19
CA GLU A 130 -22.58 -22.80 11.22
C GLU A 130 -21.42 -22.73 10.22
N ASP A 131 -21.54 -21.88 9.19
CA ASP A 131 -20.52 -21.56 8.19
C ASP A 131 -19.42 -20.61 8.70
N ALA A 132 -19.46 -20.22 9.97
CA ALA A 132 -18.54 -19.23 10.54
C ALA A 132 -17.07 -19.62 10.41
N GLN A 133 -16.75 -20.91 10.50
CA GLN A 133 -15.39 -21.41 10.36
C GLN A 133 -14.91 -21.36 8.90
N ASP A 134 -15.79 -21.67 7.94
CA ASP A 134 -15.44 -21.67 6.52
C ASP A 134 -15.32 -20.25 5.94
N LYS A 135 -16.02 -19.28 6.54
CA LYS A 135 -16.04 -17.87 6.14
C LYS A 135 -15.41 -16.95 7.18
N GLU A 136 -14.44 -17.44 7.95
CA GLU A 136 -13.84 -16.74 9.08
C GLU A 136 -13.26 -15.37 8.67
N ASN A 137 -12.48 -15.34 7.59
CA ASN A 137 -11.90 -14.10 7.05
C ASN A 137 -12.93 -13.11 6.52
N ASP A 138 -14.12 -13.57 6.10
CA ASP A 138 -15.19 -12.67 5.69
C ASP A 138 -15.92 -12.10 6.91
N TYR A 139 -16.21 -12.97 7.89
CA TYR A 139 -16.96 -12.58 9.08
C TYR A 139 -16.18 -11.69 10.02
N VAL A 140 -14.85 -11.82 10.14
CA VAL A 140 -14.05 -10.91 10.97
C VAL A 140 -14.19 -9.45 10.50
N MET A 141 -14.39 -9.20 9.20
CA MET A 141 -14.58 -7.84 8.67
C MET A 141 -15.84 -7.13 9.20
N LEU A 142 -16.78 -7.87 9.82
CA LEU A 142 -17.98 -7.32 10.46
C LEU A 142 -17.71 -6.65 11.81
N SER A 143 -16.51 -6.78 12.37
CA SER A 143 -16.14 -6.11 13.61
C SER A 143 -16.02 -4.59 13.43
N ASP A 144 -15.54 -4.15 12.27
CA ASP A 144 -15.31 -2.73 11.96
C ASP A 144 -15.44 -2.42 10.47
N ILE A 145 -14.42 -2.76 9.66
CA ILE A 145 -14.21 -2.07 8.39
C ILE A 145 -15.33 -2.25 7.37
N PHE A 146 -16.02 -3.41 7.32
CA PHE A 146 -17.14 -3.61 6.40
C PHE A 146 -18.37 -2.78 6.82
N PRO A 147 -18.84 -2.85 8.08
CA PRO A 147 -19.81 -1.90 8.62
C PRO A 147 -19.42 -0.43 8.49
N THR A 148 -18.14 -0.08 8.61
CA THR A 148 -17.65 1.30 8.50
C THR A 148 -17.70 1.80 7.06
N GLY A 149 -17.26 1.00 6.09
CA GLY A 149 -17.46 1.29 4.66
C GLY A 149 -18.94 1.41 4.30
N TYR A 150 -19.79 0.52 4.82
CA TYR A 150 -21.24 0.61 4.65
C TYR A 150 -21.81 1.88 5.27
N HIS A 151 -21.34 2.28 6.45
CA HIS A 151 -21.75 3.51 7.11
C HIS A 151 -21.41 4.76 6.29
N ALA A 152 -20.24 4.80 5.64
CA ALA A 152 -19.86 5.90 4.77
C ALA A 152 -20.91 6.10 3.65
N THR A 153 -21.36 5.00 3.04
CA THR A 153 -22.39 5.06 1.99
C THR A 153 -23.78 5.46 2.54
N GLU A 154 -24.11 5.10 3.78
CA GLU A 154 -25.32 5.56 4.47
C GLU A 154 -25.27 7.07 4.76
N MET A 155 -24.12 7.59 5.22
CA MET A 155 -23.93 9.02 5.49
C MET A 155 -23.91 9.87 4.22
N ALA A 156 -23.36 9.33 3.12
CA ALA A 156 -23.45 9.95 1.82
C ALA A 156 -24.89 9.93 1.27
N GLY A 157 -25.72 8.99 1.72
CA GLY A 157 -27.10 8.81 1.24
C GLY A 157 -27.19 8.05 -0.08
N VAL A 158 -26.28 7.09 -0.32
CA VAL A 158 -26.25 6.27 -1.54
C VAL A 158 -27.56 5.52 -1.73
N ILE A 159 -28.15 5.65 -2.92
CA ILE A 159 -29.32 4.90 -3.38
C ILE A 159 -29.00 4.13 -4.67
N PRO A 160 -29.81 3.11 -5.05
CA PRO A 160 -29.64 2.44 -6.32
C PRO A 160 -29.67 3.42 -7.50
N GLY A 161 -28.73 3.26 -8.43
CA GLY A 161 -28.58 4.13 -9.60
C GLY A 161 -27.60 5.28 -9.43
N ASP A 162 -27.17 5.59 -8.20
CA ASP A 162 -26.20 6.67 -7.94
C ASP A 162 -24.82 6.36 -8.56
N SER A 163 -24.11 7.40 -8.96
CA SER A 163 -22.66 7.41 -9.16
C SER A 163 -21.95 7.79 -7.86
N VAL A 164 -20.96 7.00 -7.44
CA VAL A 164 -20.28 7.15 -6.15
C VAL A 164 -18.78 7.28 -6.35
N VAL A 165 -18.18 8.34 -5.80
CA VAL A 165 -16.71 8.48 -5.71
C VAL A 165 -16.25 8.20 -4.29
N ILE A 166 -15.19 7.42 -4.13
CA ILE A 166 -14.57 7.09 -2.86
C ILE A 166 -13.14 7.59 -2.89
N ALA A 167 -12.78 8.45 -1.94
CA ALA A 167 -11.43 8.97 -1.84
C ALA A 167 -10.59 8.06 -0.92
N GLY A 168 -9.76 7.20 -1.50
CA GLY A 168 -8.90 6.25 -0.81
C GLY A 168 -9.29 4.80 -1.06
N ALA A 169 -8.30 3.98 -1.41
CA ALA A 169 -8.39 2.54 -1.66
C ALA A 169 -7.77 1.70 -0.53
N GLY A 170 -7.69 2.24 0.70
CA GLY A 170 -7.39 1.44 1.89
C GLY A 170 -8.53 0.47 2.25
N PRO A 171 -8.37 -0.39 3.27
CA PRO A 171 -9.38 -1.40 3.63
C PRO A 171 -10.80 -0.85 3.78
N VAL A 172 -10.99 0.27 4.50
CA VAL A 172 -12.31 0.91 4.67
C VAL A 172 -12.86 1.46 3.35
N GLY A 173 -12.00 2.00 2.49
CA GLY A 173 -12.42 2.52 1.17
C GLY A 173 -12.85 1.43 0.21
N LEU A 174 -12.14 0.29 0.20
CA LEU A 174 -12.56 -0.89 -0.54
C LEU A 174 -13.87 -1.48 0.00
N MET A 175 -14.09 -1.42 1.32
CA MET A 175 -15.37 -1.78 1.92
C MET A 175 -16.50 -0.79 1.58
N ALA A 176 -16.20 0.50 1.42
CA ALA A 176 -17.16 1.49 0.93
C ALA A 176 -17.52 1.23 -0.55
N ALA A 177 -16.55 0.82 -1.38
CA ALA A 177 -16.78 0.44 -2.77
C ALA A 177 -17.65 -0.81 -2.90
N LEU A 178 -17.35 -1.85 -2.12
CA LEU A 178 -18.18 -3.05 -2.02
C LEU A 178 -19.60 -2.70 -1.54
N SER A 179 -19.72 -1.83 -0.54
CA SER A 179 -21.00 -1.40 0.00
C SER A 179 -21.84 -0.59 -0.99
N ALA A 180 -21.21 0.31 -1.76
CA ALA A 180 -21.88 1.07 -2.82
C ALA A 180 -22.42 0.12 -3.91
N THR A 181 -21.62 -0.87 -4.30
CA THR A 181 -22.01 -1.92 -5.26
C THR A 181 -23.21 -2.73 -4.75
N ILE A 182 -23.17 -3.19 -3.50
CA ILE A 182 -24.28 -3.91 -2.85
C ILE A 182 -25.56 -3.05 -2.79
N LYS A 183 -25.42 -1.74 -2.62
CA LYS A 183 -26.55 -0.79 -2.62
C LYS A 183 -27.10 -0.49 -4.01
N GLY A 184 -26.49 -1.03 -5.07
CA GLY A 184 -26.94 -0.87 -6.44
C GLY A 184 -26.50 0.43 -7.10
N ALA A 185 -25.37 1.02 -6.66
CA ALA A 185 -24.75 2.13 -7.38
C ALA A 185 -24.53 1.75 -8.85
N ALA A 186 -24.87 2.65 -9.78
CA ALA A 186 -24.66 2.41 -11.21
C ALA A 186 -23.18 2.53 -11.60
N LYS A 187 -22.41 3.30 -10.82
CA LYS A 187 -20.99 3.54 -11.04
C LYS A 187 -20.29 3.76 -9.71
N VAL A 188 -19.18 3.06 -9.49
CA VAL A 188 -18.31 3.23 -8.33
C VAL A 188 -16.94 3.62 -8.83
N MET A 189 -16.41 4.75 -8.37
CA MET A 189 -15.09 5.27 -8.68
C MET A 189 -14.27 5.30 -7.40
N VAL A 190 -13.03 4.81 -7.43
CA VAL A 190 -12.12 4.80 -6.29
C VAL A 190 -10.87 5.58 -6.66
N VAL A 191 -10.59 6.64 -5.91
CA VAL A 191 -9.42 7.51 -6.10
C VAL A 191 -8.33 7.09 -5.11
N ASP A 192 -7.14 6.76 -5.58
CA ASP A 192 -5.96 6.56 -4.74
C ASP A 192 -4.71 6.83 -5.60
N ARG A 193 -3.52 6.80 -5.02
CA ARG A 193 -2.25 6.88 -5.74
C ARG A 193 -1.51 5.55 -5.84
N HIS A 194 -1.97 4.56 -5.07
CA HIS A 194 -1.31 3.26 -4.96
C HIS A 194 -1.92 2.28 -5.98
N PRO A 195 -1.20 1.93 -7.07
CA PRO A 195 -1.77 1.15 -8.16
C PRO A 195 -2.24 -0.25 -7.74
N ASP A 196 -1.60 -0.86 -6.75
CA ASP A 196 -1.97 -2.17 -6.23
C ASP A 196 -3.27 -2.14 -5.41
N ARG A 197 -3.51 -1.05 -4.66
CA ARG A 197 -4.80 -0.81 -3.99
C ARG A 197 -5.91 -0.51 -5.00
N LEU A 198 -5.58 0.20 -6.07
CA LEU A 198 -6.51 0.45 -7.17
C LEU A 198 -6.84 -0.84 -7.93
N ALA A 199 -5.85 -1.71 -8.15
CA ALA A 199 -6.06 -3.01 -8.78
C ALA A 199 -7.02 -3.88 -7.96
N LEU A 200 -7.00 -3.76 -6.63
CA LEU A 200 -8.02 -4.36 -5.79
C LEU A 200 -9.41 -3.79 -6.15
N ALA A 201 -9.59 -2.47 -6.13
CA ALA A 201 -10.89 -1.86 -6.46
C ALA A 201 -11.45 -2.32 -7.82
N GLU A 202 -10.60 -2.52 -8.82
CA GLU A 202 -10.99 -3.01 -10.14
C GLU A 202 -11.55 -4.45 -10.12
N GLN A 203 -11.12 -5.31 -9.19
CA GLN A 203 -11.62 -6.70 -9.08
C GLN A 203 -13.12 -6.77 -8.75
N ILE A 204 -13.66 -5.73 -8.12
CA ILE A 204 -15.10 -5.63 -7.82
C ILE A 204 -15.85 -4.76 -8.85
N GLY A 205 -15.20 -4.42 -9.97
CA GLY A 205 -15.77 -3.64 -11.06
C GLY A 205 -15.82 -2.12 -10.82
N ALA A 206 -15.09 -1.61 -9.82
CA ALA A 206 -14.97 -0.18 -9.62
C ALA A 206 -13.98 0.44 -10.63
N ILE A 207 -14.19 1.70 -10.96
CA ILE A 207 -13.31 2.49 -11.81
C ILE A 207 -12.18 3.05 -10.95
N ALA A 208 -10.95 2.60 -11.19
CA ALA A 208 -9.77 3.12 -10.52
C ALA A 208 -9.35 4.48 -11.10
N ILE A 209 -9.09 5.45 -10.22
CA ILE A 209 -8.58 6.78 -10.57
C ILE A 209 -7.26 6.99 -9.82
N ASP A 210 -6.16 7.09 -10.57
CA ASP A 210 -4.82 7.30 -10.03
C ASP A 210 -4.51 8.79 -9.89
N ASP A 211 -4.57 9.32 -8.65
CA ASP A 211 -4.36 10.75 -8.37
C ASP A 211 -2.91 11.23 -8.58
N SER A 212 -1.97 10.31 -8.80
CA SER A 212 -0.60 10.65 -9.18
C SER A 212 -0.45 10.91 -10.68
N LYS A 213 -1.43 10.50 -11.50
CA LYS A 213 -1.37 10.56 -12.97
C LYS A 213 -2.35 11.56 -13.57
N VAL A 214 -3.50 11.75 -12.93
CA VAL A 214 -4.58 12.60 -13.43
C VAL A 214 -5.14 13.48 -12.34
N ASP A 215 -5.82 14.57 -12.71
CA ASP A 215 -6.65 15.32 -11.77
C ASP A 215 -7.87 14.45 -11.40
N PRO A 216 -8.00 14.02 -10.14
CA PRO A 216 -9.09 13.15 -9.73
C PRO A 216 -10.47 13.83 -9.80
N VAL A 217 -10.54 15.16 -9.66
CA VAL A 217 -11.81 15.89 -9.82
C VAL A 217 -12.25 15.83 -11.28
N GLN A 218 -11.35 16.13 -12.21
CA GLN A 218 -11.67 16.08 -13.63
C GLN A 218 -12.01 14.66 -14.09
N ALA A 219 -11.28 13.64 -13.62
CA ALA A 219 -11.59 12.24 -13.94
C ALA A 219 -13.00 11.85 -13.49
N VAL A 220 -13.43 12.27 -12.29
CA VAL A 220 -14.81 12.04 -11.83
C VAL A 220 -15.82 12.78 -12.69
N LEU A 221 -15.53 14.03 -13.07
CA LEU A 221 -16.41 14.81 -13.94
C LEU A 221 -16.55 14.14 -15.32
N ASP A 222 -15.48 13.66 -15.92
CA ASP A 222 -15.48 12.97 -17.21
C ASP A 222 -16.34 11.70 -17.14
N GLU A 223 -16.21 10.94 -16.05
CA GLU A 223 -17.03 9.76 -15.77
C GLU A 223 -18.51 10.08 -15.49
N THR A 224 -18.85 11.33 -15.23
CA THR A 224 -20.20 11.76 -14.81
C THR A 224 -20.79 12.83 -15.73
N MET A 225 -20.36 12.88 -17.00
CA MET A 225 -20.85 13.83 -18.01
C MET A 225 -20.73 15.30 -17.59
N GLY A 226 -19.70 15.62 -16.79
CA GLY A 226 -19.43 16.94 -16.25
C GLY A 226 -20.31 17.35 -15.05
N LEU A 227 -21.18 16.48 -14.55
CA LEU A 227 -22.10 16.80 -13.47
C LEU A 227 -21.48 16.65 -12.07
N GLY A 228 -20.52 15.73 -11.95
CA GLY A 228 -20.00 15.24 -10.67
C GLY A 228 -20.77 14.03 -10.17
N ALA A 229 -20.15 13.25 -9.28
CA ALA A 229 -20.75 12.07 -8.68
C ALA A 229 -21.95 12.45 -7.80
N ASP A 230 -22.97 11.60 -7.73
CA ASP A 230 -24.11 11.78 -6.83
C ASP A 230 -23.68 11.78 -5.35
N ARG A 231 -22.68 10.95 -5.04
CA ARG A 231 -22.26 10.62 -3.68
C ARG A 231 -20.75 10.57 -3.56
N GLY A 232 -20.25 10.99 -2.40
CA GLY A 232 -18.83 10.93 -2.04
C GLY A 232 -18.62 10.19 -0.73
N CYS A 233 -17.58 9.36 -0.63
CA CYS A 233 -17.16 8.75 0.64
C CYS A 233 -15.71 9.14 0.96
N GLU A 234 -15.48 9.56 2.20
CA GLU A 234 -14.19 9.89 2.78
C GLU A 234 -13.85 8.84 3.87
N PRO A 235 -13.16 7.75 3.48
CA PRO A 235 -12.71 6.70 4.40
C PRO A 235 -11.23 6.84 4.84
N THR A 236 -10.55 7.94 4.52
CA THR A 236 -9.11 8.01 4.67
C THR A 236 -8.68 8.23 6.12
N ILE A 237 -7.66 7.47 6.51
CA ILE A 237 -6.97 7.62 7.78
C ILE A 237 -5.70 8.42 7.45
N LEU A 238 -5.85 9.73 7.26
CA LEU A 238 -4.73 10.57 6.84
C LEU A 238 -4.05 11.23 8.04
N ARG A 239 -2.71 11.26 7.99
CA ARG A 239 -1.93 12.24 8.74
C ARG A 239 -2.49 13.64 8.40
N ALA A 240 -2.70 14.49 9.42
CA ALA A 240 -3.44 15.75 9.32
C ALA A 240 -3.05 16.70 8.15
N THR A 241 -1.86 16.50 7.55
CA THR A 241 -1.36 17.24 6.39
C THR A 241 -2.15 17.04 5.10
N LYS A 242 -2.83 15.89 4.91
CA LYS A 242 -3.53 15.57 3.64
C LYS A 242 -5.06 15.59 3.75
N ILE A 243 -5.59 15.68 4.97
CA ILE A 243 -7.04 15.68 5.23
C ILE A 243 -7.80 16.81 4.48
N PRO A 244 -7.33 18.07 4.47
CA PRO A 244 -7.95 19.15 3.69
C PRO A 244 -8.14 18.81 2.21
N ALA A 245 -7.13 18.19 1.59
CA ALA A 245 -7.11 17.91 0.16
C ALA A 245 -8.18 16.88 -0.21
N THR A 246 -8.33 15.80 0.57
CA THR A 246 -9.33 14.74 0.31
C THR A 246 -10.76 15.26 0.42
N LEU A 247 -11.08 16.02 1.47
CA LEU A 247 -12.41 16.60 1.64
C LEU A 247 -12.72 17.62 0.54
N ASN A 248 -11.75 18.46 0.17
CA ASN A 248 -11.92 19.42 -0.91
C ASN A 248 -12.07 18.74 -2.26
N MET A 249 -11.34 17.65 -2.52
CA MET A 249 -11.55 16.83 -3.71
C MET A 249 -13.00 16.34 -3.76
N LEU A 250 -13.53 15.75 -2.68
CA LEU A 250 -14.92 15.30 -2.64
C LEU A 250 -15.94 16.44 -2.81
N ILE A 251 -15.72 17.60 -2.17
CA ILE A 251 -16.57 18.78 -2.34
C ILE A 251 -16.63 19.18 -3.82
N ASN A 252 -15.52 19.13 -4.53
CA ASN A 252 -15.43 19.50 -5.94
C ASN A 252 -15.98 18.40 -6.87
N SER A 253 -15.70 17.12 -6.59
CA SER A 253 -16.14 15.96 -7.38
C SER A 253 -17.61 15.60 -7.24
N VAL A 254 -18.24 15.87 -6.09
CA VAL A 254 -19.66 15.54 -5.86
C VAL A 254 -20.56 16.62 -6.44
N ARG A 255 -21.64 16.28 -7.13
CA ARG A 255 -22.52 17.25 -7.78
C ARG A 255 -23.25 18.19 -6.81
N PHE A 256 -23.97 19.16 -7.36
CA PHE A 256 -24.94 19.96 -6.61
C PHE A 256 -25.99 19.06 -5.96
N THR A 257 -26.34 19.38 -4.72
CA THR A 257 -27.26 18.60 -3.85
C THR A 257 -26.84 17.15 -3.60
N GLY A 258 -25.60 16.78 -3.91
CA GLY A 258 -25.04 15.46 -3.60
C GLY A 258 -24.68 15.33 -2.12
N GLY A 259 -24.40 14.10 -1.69
CA GLY A 259 -24.08 13.80 -0.29
C GLY A 259 -22.69 13.21 -0.09
N ILE A 260 -22.01 13.63 0.98
CA ILE A 260 -20.68 13.18 1.37
C ILE A 260 -20.76 12.44 2.71
N GLY A 261 -20.20 11.23 2.78
CA GLY A 261 -20.08 10.46 4.01
C GLY A 261 -18.64 10.39 4.48
N THR A 262 -18.35 10.94 5.66
CA THR A 262 -17.00 11.07 6.21
C THR A 262 -16.82 10.15 7.42
N VAL A 263 -16.08 9.06 7.22
CA VAL A 263 -15.78 8.05 8.26
C VAL A 263 -14.29 7.92 8.56
N GLY A 264 -13.43 8.63 7.81
CA GLY A 264 -12.05 8.86 8.19
C GLY A 264 -11.94 9.43 9.60
N VAL A 265 -10.80 9.22 10.26
CA VAL A 265 -10.63 9.60 11.67
C VAL A 265 -10.15 11.05 11.77
N PHE A 266 -10.95 11.88 12.45
CA PHE A 266 -10.62 13.27 12.76
C PHE A 266 -10.57 13.42 14.28
N VAL A 267 -9.39 13.71 14.81
CA VAL A 267 -9.18 13.85 16.26
C VAL A 267 -9.29 15.31 16.71
N PRO A 268 -9.83 15.59 17.90
CA PRO A 268 -9.88 16.95 18.44
C PRO A 268 -8.50 17.58 18.69
N GLN A 269 -7.47 16.74 18.87
CA GLN A 269 -6.09 17.15 19.06
C GLN A 269 -5.15 16.13 18.40
N ASP A 270 -4.20 16.62 17.60
CA ASP A 270 -3.12 15.83 17.00
C ASP A 270 -1.79 16.55 17.25
N PRO A 271 -1.08 16.23 18.33
CA PRO A 271 0.17 16.90 18.68
C PRO A 271 1.25 16.83 17.57
N GLY A 272 1.18 15.79 16.72
CA GLY A 272 2.11 15.56 15.61
C GLY A 272 1.66 16.20 14.28
N ALA A 273 0.53 16.91 14.24
CA ALA A 273 0.07 17.58 13.03
C ALA A 273 0.99 18.75 12.62
N LYS A 274 1.19 18.94 11.31
CA LYS A 274 1.84 20.15 10.78
C LYS A 274 0.84 21.30 10.76
N GLY A 275 1.15 22.39 11.46
CA GLY A 275 0.34 23.61 11.53
C GLY A 275 -0.54 23.69 12.78
N GLU A 276 -0.63 24.90 13.35
CA GLU A 276 -1.28 25.13 14.66
C GLU A 276 -2.79 24.83 14.66
N LEU A 277 -3.47 25.04 13.52
CA LEU A 277 -4.88 24.71 13.39
C LEU A 277 -5.11 23.19 13.37
N ALA A 278 -4.29 22.46 12.62
CA ALA A 278 -4.40 21.00 12.50
C ALA A 278 -4.12 20.31 13.83
N LYS A 279 -3.17 20.83 14.64
CA LYS A 279 -2.92 20.33 16.02
C LYS A 279 -4.14 20.44 16.94
N GLN A 280 -5.03 21.40 16.66
CA GLN A 280 -6.29 21.61 17.38
C GLN A 280 -7.48 20.94 16.69
N GLY A 281 -7.24 19.98 15.78
CA GLY A 281 -8.28 19.28 15.04
C GLY A 281 -9.05 20.16 14.04
N LYS A 282 -8.54 21.35 13.70
CA LYS A 282 -9.19 22.26 12.76
C LYS A 282 -8.71 21.97 11.33
N VAL A 283 -9.65 21.73 10.44
CA VAL A 283 -9.40 21.40 9.03
C VAL A 283 -9.91 22.53 8.14
N ALA A 284 -9.05 23.03 7.25
CA ALA A 284 -9.45 23.99 6.23
C ALA A 284 -10.15 23.23 5.11
N ILE A 285 -11.44 23.49 4.92
CA ILE A 285 -12.23 22.92 3.82
C ILE A 285 -12.88 24.03 3.01
N ASP A 286 -13.20 23.74 1.76
CA ASP A 286 -13.87 24.65 0.82
C ASP A 286 -15.36 24.79 1.15
N PHE A 287 -15.66 25.23 2.38
CA PHE A 287 -17.02 25.28 2.91
C PHE A 287 -17.92 26.22 2.11
N GLY A 288 -17.36 27.29 1.54
CA GLY A 288 -18.08 28.18 0.63
C GLY A 288 -18.60 27.44 -0.61
N THR A 289 -17.76 26.61 -1.23
CA THR A 289 -18.14 25.76 -2.38
C THR A 289 -19.15 24.68 -1.96
N HIS A 290 -18.91 24.01 -0.83
CA HIS A 290 -19.83 23.02 -0.27
C HIS A 290 -21.24 23.60 -0.05
N TRP A 291 -21.30 24.79 0.56
CA TRP A 291 -22.54 25.53 0.80
C TRP A 291 -23.20 25.96 -0.51
N PHE A 292 -22.42 26.52 -1.45
CA PHE A 292 -22.92 26.97 -2.75
C PHE A 292 -23.53 25.83 -3.58
N LYS A 293 -22.98 24.62 -3.46
CA LYS A 293 -23.48 23.41 -4.12
C LYS A 293 -24.70 22.81 -3.42
N GLY A 294 -25.07 23.29 -2.23
CA GLY A 294 -26.18 22.74 -1.43
C GLY A 294 -25.98 21.27 -1.05
N GLN A 295 -24.72 20.86 -0.87
CA GLN A 295 -24.37 19.48 -0.54
C GLN A 295 -24.73 19.13 0.91
N THR A 296 -24.91 17.84 1.20
CA THR A 296 -25.02 17.32 2.57
C THR A 296 -23.72 16.62 2.97
N MET A 297 -23.34 16.67 4.25
CA MET A 297 -22.20 15.92 4.78
C MET A 297 -22.56 15.24 6.10
N GLY A 298 -22.50 13.90 6.14
CA GLY A 298 -22.63 13.11 7.35
C GLY A 298 -21.27 12.60 7.83
N ASN A 299 -21.07 12.47 9.14
CA ASN A 299 -19.79 12.03 9.70
C ASN A 299 -19.93 11.24 11.01
N GLY A 300 -18.84 10.59 11.41
CA GLY A 300 -18.68 9.97 12.72
C GLY A 300 -18.26 8.51 12.67
N GLN A 301 -17.97 7.95 13.84
CA GLN A 301 -17.67 6.53 13.98
C GLN A 301 -18.87 5.68 13.55
N ALA A 302 -18.64 4.52 12.94
CA ALA A 302 -19.73 3.66 12.51
C ALA A 302 -20.48 3.03 13.70
N PRO A 303 -21.82 3.13 13.79
CA PRO A 303 -22.60 2.34 14.75
C PRO A 303 -22.71 0.89 14.26
N VAL A 304 -21.66 0.08 14.44
CA VAL A 304 -21.54 -1.26 13.83
C VAL A 304 -22.76 -2.15 14.06
N LYS A 305 -23.34 -2.14 15.27
CA LYS A 305 -24.54 -2.92 15.61
C LYS A 305 -25.76 -2.62 14.73
N ARG A 306 -25.82 -1.44 14.10
CA ARG A 306 -26.88 -1.06 13.17
C ARG A 306 -26.78 -1.81 11.84
N TYR A 307 -25.59 -2.28 11.46
CA TYR A 307 -25.31 -2.85 10.14
C TYR A 307 -24.83 -4.31 10.19
N ASN A 308 -24.05 -4.71 11.18
CA ASN A 308 -23.33 -5.98 11.14
C ASN A 308 -24.23 -7.21 10.97
N ARG A 309 -25.46 -7.23 11.52
CA ARG A 309 -26.40 -8.36 11.34
C ARG A 309 -26.82 -8.54 9.88
N ARG A 310 -27.21 -7.46 9.19
CA ARG A 310 -27.62 -7.55 7.76
C ARG A 310 -26.42 -7.83 6.86
N LEU A 311 -25.25 -7.31 7.20
CA LEU A 311 -24.01 -7.56 6.45
C LEU A 311 -23.54 -9.01 6.61
N ARG A 312 -23.66 -9.59 7.82
CA ARG A 312 -23.50 -11.01 8.06
C ARG A 312 -24.40 -11.84 7.16
N ASP A 313 -25.67 -11.47 7.06
CA ASP A 313 -26.63 -12.23 6.24
C ASP A 313 -26.27 -12.17 4.74
N LEU A 314 -25.64 -11.09 4.27
CA LEU A 314 -25.10 -11.01 2.91
C LEU A 314 -23.89 -11.94 2.72
N ILE A 315 -22.99 -12.04 3.70
CA ILE A 315 -21.85 -12.98 3.66
C ILE A 315 -22.35 -14.43 3.67
N ALA A 316 -23.28 -14.75 4.58
CA ALA A 316 -23.89 -16.07 4.68
C ALA A 316 -24.53 -16.51 3.36
N ALA A 317 -25.19 -15.57 2.65
CA ALA A 317 -25.85 -15.81 1.37
C ALA A 317 -24.94 -15.65 0.13
N ASP A 318 -23.61 -15.56 0.31
CA ASP A 318 -22.62 -15.39 -0.76
C ASP A 318 -22.88 -14.16 -1.65
N LYS A 319 -23.44 -13.11 -1.06
CA LYS A 319 -23.68 -11.80 -1.70
C LYS A 319 -22.58 -10.78 -1.38
N ALA A 320 -21.74 -11.06 -0.39
CA ALA A 320 -20.58 -10.26 -0.05
C ALA A 320 -19.44 -11.20 0.37
N LYS A 321 -18.24 -10.95 -0.15
CA LYS A 321 -17.02 -11.67 0.23
C LYS A 321 -15.92 -10.67 0.60
N PRO A 322 -16.03 -9.95 1.73
CA PRO A 322 -15.09 -8.88 2.09
C PRO A 322 -13.65 -9.35 2.30
N SER A 323 -13.39 -10.65 2.47
CA SER A 323 -12.04 -11.20 2.67
C SER A 323 -11.10 -11.06 1.46
N TRP A 324 -11.61 -10.64 0.30
CA TRP A 324 -10.84 -10.51 -0.93
C TRP A 324 -9.67 -9.50 -0.82
N ILE A 325 -9.68 -8.62 0.18
CA ILE A 325 -8.60 -7.67 0.47
C ILE A 325 -7.55 -8.21 1.45
N VAL A 326 -7.73 -9.43 2.00
CA VAL A 326 -6.78 -10.02 2.96
C VAL A 326 -5.52 -10.43 2.19
N SER A 327 -4.40 -9.78 2.51
CA SER A 327 -3.10 -10.10 1.91
C SER A 327 -2.31 -11.13 2.70
N HIS A 328 -2.45 -11.14 4.04
CA HIS A 328 -1.67 -11.98 4.93
C HIS A 328 -2.53 -12.52 6.08
N GLU A 329 -2.27 -13.78 6.43
CA GLU A 329 -2.68 -14.39 7.68
C GLU A 329 -1.41 -14.72 8.47
N ILE A 330 -1.32 -14.20 9.68
CA ILE A 330 -0.13 -14.31 10.52
C ILE A 330 -0.50 -14.79 11.91
N SER A 331 0.47 -15.40 12.59
CA SER A 331 0.30 -15.75 14.00
C SER A 331 0.39 -14.52 14.90
N LEU A 332 -0.21 -14.59 16.09
CA LEU A 332 -0.14 -13.52 17.10
C LEU A 332 1.31 -13.14 17.43
N ASP A 333 2.23 -14.11 17.47
CA ASP A 333 3.64 -13.90 17.77
C ASP A 333 4.35 -12.99 16.74
N GLN A 334 3.80 -12.87 15.53
CA GLN A 334 4.33 -12.02 14.46
C GLN A 334 3.67 -10.63 14.43
N ALA A 335 2.75 -10.32 15.36
CA ALA A 335 1.99 -9.08 15.33
C ALA A 335 2.88 -7.84 15.37
N ALA A 336 3.96 -7.84 16.14
CA ALA A 336 4.88 -6.70 16.20
C ALA A 336 5.55 -6.41 14.86
N ASP A 337 5.95 -7.46 14.15
CA ASP A 337 6.54 -7.35 12.82
C ASP A 337 5.49 -6.89 11.81
N ALA A 338 4.25 -7.36 11.96
CA ALA A 338 3.15 -6.93 11.11
C ALA A 338 2.78 -5.46 11.31
N TYR A 339 2.76 -4.95 12.55
CA TYR A 339 2.59 -3.52 12.81
C TYR A 339 3.70 -2.69 12.14
N ARG A 340 4.96 -3.13 12.24
CA ARG A 340 6.09 -2.47 11.55
C ARG A 340 5.91 -2.48 10.03
N ASN A 341 5.62 -3.63 9.43
CA ASN A 341 5.44 -3.75 7.99
C ASN A 341 4.19 -3.02 7.47
N PHE A 342 3.12 -2.97 8.26
CA PHE A 342 1.88 -2.25 7.91
C PHE A 342 2.04 -0.73 8.02
N ASP A 343 2.81 -0.25 9.01
CA ASP A 343 3.16 1.17 9.17
C ASP A 343 4.17 1.64 8.09
N ALA A 344 5.29 0.90 7.96
CA ALA A 344 6.33 1.14 6.96
C ALA A 344 5.87 0.84 5.53
N ARG A 345 4.73 0.14 5.42
CA ARG A 345 4.11 -0.20 4.15
C ARG A 345 5.08 -0.99 3.24
N SER A 346 5.67 -2.06 3.74
CA SER A 346 6.72 -2.82 3.05
C SER A 346 6.22 -3.53 1.78
N GLU A 347 7.08 -4.11 0.93
CA GLU A 347 6.64 -4.87 -0.26
C GLU A 347 5.78 -6.09 0.13
N GLY A 348 4.66 -6.33 -0.57
CA GLY A 348 3.59 -7.25 -0.11
C GLY A 348 2.67 -6.67 0.98
N TRP A 349 3.12 -5.59 1.62
CA TRP A 349 2.43 -4.71 2.57
C TRP A 349 2.33 -3.25 2.03
N THR A 350 2.28 -3.06 0.70
CA THR A 350 2.09 -1.80 -0.08
C THR A 350 2.73 -0.45 0.33
N LYS A 351 3.96 -0.12 -0.13
CA LYS A 351 4.49 1.21 -0.59
C LYS A 351 5.99 1.16 -1.03
N THR A 352 6.36 2.04 -1.97
CA THR A 352 7.72 2.52 -2.29
C THR A 352 7.83 4.01 -1.94
N GLU A 353 8.95 4.47 -1.36
CA GLU A 353 9.16 5.89 -1.02
C GLU A 353 10.14 6.57 -1.97
N VAL A 354 9.83 7.80 -2.39
CA VAL A 354 10.73 8.67 -3.16
C VAL A 354 11.50 9.56 -2.19
N LEU A 355 12.74 9.18 -1.89
CA LEU A 355 13.69 10.02 -1.17
C LEU A 355 14.39 11.01 -2.11
N SER A 356 14.58 12.24 -1.63
CA SER A 356 15.20 13.32 -2.41
C SER A 356 16.16 14.14 -1.56
N ILE A 357 17.10 14.83 -2.22
CA ILE A 357 17.97 15.83 -1.58
C ILE A 357 17.26 17.18 -1.37
N HIS A 358 16.08 17.37 -1.96
CA HIS A 358 15.24 18.56 -1.82
C HIS A 358 13.77 18.16 -1.64
N ASP A 359 12.99 18.97 -0.91
CA ASP A 359 11.57 18.74 -0.71
C ASP A 359 10.72 19.17 -1.93
N GLY A 360 9.41 18.93 -1.85
CA GLY A 360 8.47 19.31 -2.91
C GLY A 360 8.26 18.21 -3.94
N GLU A 361 8.45 18.53 -5.22
CA GLU A 361 8.21 17.61 -6.33
C GLU A 361 9.48 17.39 -7.17
N ILE A 362 9.76 16.15 -7.53
CA ILE A 362 10.80 15.79 -8.49
C ILE A 362 10.16 15.62 -9.86
N LYS A 363 10.73 16.28 -10.86
CA LYS A 363 10.31 16.11 -12.25
C LYS A 363 10.91 14.85 -12.86
N ALA A 364 10.05 13.95 -13.31
CA ALA A 364 10.47 12.78 -14.04
C ALA A 364 10.78 13.13 -15.50
N ARG A 365 11.73 12.40 -16.07
CA ARG A 365 12.15 12.54 -17.46
C ARG A 365 12.10 11.20 -18.18
N LYS A 366 11.63 11.18 -19.41
CA LYS A 366 11.77 10.05 -20.33
C LYS A 366 13.04 10.29 -21.16
N ASN A 367 13.96 9.33 -21.12
CA ASN A 367 15.25 9.40 -21.82
C ASN A 367 16.07 10.67 -21.53
N ASP A 368 16.03 11.19 -20.30
CA ASP A 368 16.69 12.45 -19.87
C ASP A 368 16.21 13.75 -20.53
N LEU A 369 15.33 13.68 -21.52
CA LEU A 369 15.01 14.79 -22.39
C LEU A 369 13.55 15.22 -22.25
N ASP A 370 12.63 14.27 -22.34
CA ASP A 370 11.21 14.56 -22.40
C ASP A 370 10.60 14.60 -21.00
N GLU A 371 9.69 15.53 -20.74
CA GLU A 371 9.00 15.62 -19.44
C GLU A 371 8.08 14.41 -19.26
N ALA A 372 8.16 13.74 -18.10
CA ALA A 372 7.40 12.53 -17.80
C ALA A 372 6.62 12.66 -16.48
N GLY A 373 6.11 13.85 -16.19
CA GLY A 373 5.36 14.16 -14.97
C GLY A 373 6.23 14.59 -13.80
N THR A 374 5.61 14.73 -12.62
CA THR A 374 6.28 15.03 -11.36
C THR A 374 5.87 14.01 -10.30
N PHE A 375 6.76 13.74 -9.34
CA PHE A 375 6.52 12.88 -8.20
C PHE A 375 6.73 13.68 -6.92
N THR A 376 5.83 13.54 -5.96
CA THR A 376 6.03 14.13 -4.64
C THR A 376 7.17 13.42 -3.91
N VAL A 377 8.05 14.20 -3.30
CA VAL A 377 9.10 13.69 -2.41
C VAL A 377 8.46 13.21 -1.11
N ASP A 378 8.68 11.94 -0.77
CA ASP A 378 8.15 11.31 0.44
C ASP A 378 9.00 11.64 1.68
N GLY A 379 10.31 11.81 1.51
CA GLY A 379 11.25 12.14 2.58
C GLY A 379 12.56 12.71 2.04
N LEU A 380 13.31 13.40 2.89
CA LEU A 380 14.65 13.85 2.55
C LEU A 380 15.65 12.72 2.82
N VAL A 381 16.64 12.56 1.95
CA VAL A 381 17.71 11.56 2.16
C VAL A 381 18.47 11.84 3.46
N ALA A 382 18.62 13.11 3.84
CA ALA A 382 19.26 13.53 5.10
C ALA A 382 18.51 13.07 6.36
N ASP A 383 17.21 12.78 6.25
CA ASP A 383 16.35 12.37 7.36
C ASP A 383 16.11 10.85 7.40
N ALA A 384 16.61 10.12 6.38
CA ALA A 384 16.35 8.70 6.18
C ALA A 384 17.41 7.81 6.86
N SER A 385 16.98 6.72 7.49
CA SER A 385 17.89 5.70 8.02
C SER A 385 17.86 4.43 7.17
N VAL A 386 19.00 3.78 6.98
CA VAL A 386 19.09 2.48 6.28
C VAL A 386 18.20 1.42 6.93
N GLY A 387 17.94 1.53 8.24
CA GLY A 387 17.05 0.65 8.97
C GLY A 387 15.60 0.65 8.44
N ASP A 388 15.18 1.76 7.84
CA ASP A 388 13.79 2.02 7.45
C ASP A 388 13.41 1.35 6.12
N TYR A 389 14.38 0.79 5.39
CA TYR A 389 14.18 0.32 4.02
C TYR A 389 14.80 -1.05 3.78
N ASP A 390 14.13 -1.92 3.02
CA ASP A 390 14.61 -3.27 2.71
C ASP A 390 15.49 -3.33 1.46
N ALA A 391 15.33 -2.39 0.53
CA ALA A 391 16.10 -2.30 -0.70
C ALA A 391 16.25 -0.84 -1.15
N LEU A 392 17.30 -0.56 -1.93
CA LEU A 392 17.58 0.77 -2.48
C LEU A 392 17.59 0.72 -4.02
N LEU A 393 16.83 1.62 -4.66
CA LEU A 393 16.88 1.82 -6.10
C LEU A 393 17.50 3.18 -6.42
N LEU A 394 18.68 3.19 -7.04
CA LEU A 394 19.34 4.39 -7.52
C LEU A 394 18.76 4.78 -8.90
N PRO A 395 18.14 5.96 -9.01
CA PRO A 395 17.52 6.39 -10.25
C PRO A 395 18.59 6.58 -11.34
N GLY A 396 18.16 6.36 -12.58
CA GLY A 396 19.00 6.59 -13.75
C GLY A 396 18.93 8.01 -14.30
N GLY A 397 19.44 8.14 -15.52
CA GLY A 397 19.57 9.42 -16.22
C GLY A 397 20.86 10.16 -15.88
N THR A 398 21.32 11.06 -16.73
CA THR A 398 22.61 11.75 -16.56
C THR A 398 22.58 12.83 -15.47
N VAL A 399 21.46 13.56 -15.36
CA VAL A 399 21.36 14.72 -14.45
C VAL A 399 21.19 14.29 -12.99
N ASN A 400 20.38 13.26 -12.72
CA ASN A 400 20.00 12.92 -11.35
C ASN A 400 21.18 12.32 -10.54
N PRO A 401 21.89 11.27 -11.01
CA PRO A 401 23.07 10.72 -10.34
C PRO A 401 24.22 11.71 -10.25
N ASP A 402 24.32 12.69 -11.16
CA ASP A 402 25.31 13.77 -11.07
C ASP A 402 25.00 14.74 -9.91
N GLN A 403 23.73 15.02 -9.63
CA GLN A 403 23.32 15.78 -8.45
C GLN A 403 23.48 14.95 -7.17
N LEU A 404 23.08 13.67 -7.19
CA LEU A 404 23.17 12.80 -6.01
C LEU A 404 24.63 12.53 -5.59
N ARG A 405 25.56 12.41 -6.53
CA ARG A 405 26.98 12.14 -6.20
C ARG A 405 27.70 13.35 -5.61
N VAL A 406 27.18 14.56 -5.73
CA VAL A 406 27.79 15.74 -5.08
C VAL A 406 27.17 16.04 -3.71
N ASP A 407 26.06 15.37 -3.38
CA ASP A 407 25.38 15.49 -2.09
C ASP A 407 25.93 14.49 -1.06
N LYS A 408 26.35 15.00 0.10
CA LYS A 408 27.02 14.17 1.11
C LYS A 408 26.09 13.19 1.80
N ASP A 409 24.83 13.59 2.02
CA ASP A 409 23.87 12.77 2.73
C ASP A 409 23.41 11.62 1.83
N ALA A 410 23.18 11.91 0.54
CA ALA A 410 22.93 10.87 -0.45
C ALA A 410 24.09 9.88 -0.58
N VAL A 411 25.33 10.36 -0.71
CA VAL A 411 26.52 9.50 -0.82
C VAL A 411 26.71 8.64 0.45
N SER A 412 26.50 9.20 1.65
CA SER A 412 26.58 8.44 2.90
C SER A 412 25.48 7.40 2.97
N PHE A 413 24.23 7.77 2.68
CA PHE A 413 23.09 6.86 2.71
C PHE A 413 23.30 5.68 1.76
N VAL A 414 23.76 5.91 0.53
CA VAL A 414 24.08 4.83 -0.42
C VAL A 414 25.17 3.91 0.12
N ARG A 415 26.23 4.48 0.71
CA ARG A 415 27.33 3.70 1.30
C ARG A 415 26.82 2.80 2.41
N ASP A 416 26.12 3.39 3.38
CA ASP A 416 25.59 2.70 4.56
C ASP A 416 24.61 1.58 4.14
N PHE A 417 23.80 1.82 3.10
CA PHE A 417 22.87 0.81 2.55
C PHE A 417 23.59 -0.37 1.91
N VAL A 418 24.64 -0.09 1.13
CA VAL A 418 25.42 -1.14 0.46
C VAL A 418 26.26 -1.92 1.47
N GLU A 419 26.78 -1.26 2.51
CA GLU A 419 27.52 -1.88 3.61
C GLU A 419 26.62 -2.70 4.54
N SER A 420 25.33 -2.36 4.67
CA SER A 420 24.37 -3.17 5.43
C SER A 420 24.04 -4.51 4.78
N GLY A 421 24.51 -4.77 3.56
CA GLY A 421 24.28 -6.01 2.81
C GLY A 421 22.87 -6.14 2.23
N LYS A 422 22.07 -5.07 2.26
CA LYS A 422 20.72 -5.05 1.70
C LYS A 422 20.78 -4.89 0.16
N PRO A 423 19.78 -5.39 -0.59
CA PRO A 423 19.76 -5.27 -2.05
C PRO A 423 19.81 -3.81 -2.54
N VAL A 424 20.69 -3.55 -3.51
CA VAL A 424 20.79 -2.25 -4.19
C VAL A 424 20.74 -2.46 -5.70
N ALA A 425 19.80 -1.78 -6.35
CA ALA A 425 19.67 -1.72 -7.80
C ALA A 425 20.05 -0.32 -8.29
N ALA A 426 20.73 -0.24 -9.44
CA ALA A 426 21.10 1.04 -10.03
C ALA A 426 20.82 1.04 -11.53
N ILE A 427 20.06 2.03 -11.99
CA ILE A 427 19.62 2.12 -13.38
C ILE A 427 20.52 3.09 -14.15
N CYS A 428 20.91 2.74 -15.38
CA CYS A 428 21.58 3.65 -16.31
C CYS A 428 22.88 4.28 -15.74
N HIS A 429 22.90 5.58 -15.43
CA HIS A 429 24.04 6.29 -14.82
C HIS A 429 24.02 6.29 -13.28
N GLY A 430 22.99 5.72 -12.65
CA GLY A 430 22.88 5.55 -11.20
C GLY A 430 24.13 4.96 -10.51
N PRO A 431 24.92 4.08 -11.16
CA PRO A 431 26.17 3.61 -10.58
C PRO A 431 27.23 4.70 -10.31
N TRP A 432 27.12 5.92 -10.84
CA TRP A 432 28.00 7.03 -10.42
C TRP A 432 27.92 7.31 -8.92
N THR A 433 26.74 7.17 -8.31
CA THR A 433 26.59 7.34 -6.87
C THR A 433 27.26 6.19 -6.10
N LEU A 434 27.30 4.97 -6.65
CA LEU A 434 28.04 3.84 -6.08
C LEU A 434 29.56 4.05 -6.14
N ILE A 435 30.06 4.64 -7.23
CA ILE A 435 31.47 5.02 -7.38
C ILE A 435 31.84 6.05 -6.32
N GLU A 436 31.05 7.11 -6.19
CA GLU A 436 31.32 8.17 -5.22
C GLU A 436 31.18 7.69 -3.77
N ALA A 437 30.22 6.80 -3.50
CA ALA A 437 30.09 6.14 -2.22
C ALA A 437 31.26 5.21 -1.90
N GLY A 438 32.16 4.92 -2.86
CA GLY A 438 33.33 4.07 -2.67
C GLY A 438 32.99 2.58 -2.60
N VAL A 439 31.79 2.19 -3.02
CA VAL A 439 31.26 0.82 -2.85
C VAL A 439 31.23 0.01 -4.15
N ALA A 440 31.73 0.57 -5.26
CA ALA A 440 31.79 -0.09 -6.56
C ALA A 440 32.96 -1.08 -6.70
N ALA A 441 34.07 -0.86 -5.98
CA ALA A 441 35.29 -1.66 -6.12
C ALA A 441 35.07 -3.13 -5.75
N GLY A 442 35.58 -4.06 -6.57
CA GLY A 442 35.46 -5.50 -6.37
C GLY A 442 34.06 -6.07 -6.61
N ARG A 443 33.10 -5.26 -7.09
CA ARG A 443 31.75 -5.72 -7.44
C ARG A 443 31.63 -5.98 -8.93
N THR A 444 30.91 -7.04 -9.28
CA THR A 444 30.48 -7.30 -10.65
C THR A 444 29.20 -6.51 -10.96
N LEU A 445 29.25 -5.62 -11.95
CA LEU A 445 28.15 -4.70 -12.27
C LEU A 445 27.83 -4.69 -13.76
N THR A 446 26.54 -4.64 -14.09
CA THR A 446 26.09 -4.23 -15.43
C THR A 446 26.19 -2.72 -15.58
N SER A 447 26.46 -2.22 -16.79
CA SER A 447 26.75 -0.80 -17.00
C SER A 447 26.10 -0.25 -18.27
N PHE A 448 25.58 0.98 -18.17
CA PHE A 448 25.25 1.77 -19.35
C PHE A 448 26.55 2.22 -20.06
N PRO A 449 26.61 2.21 -21.41
CA PRO A 449 27.86 2.29 -22.15
C PRO A 449 28.78 3.47 -21.79
N SER A 450 28.20 4.64 -21.53
CA SER A 450 28.94 5.88 -21.24
C SER A 450 29.65 5.88 -19.89
N ILE A 451 29.22 5.06 -18.91
CA ILE A 451 29.80 5.03 -17.55
C ILE A 451 30.67 3.79 -17.29
N ARG A 452 30.88 2.96 -18.31
CA ARG A 452 31.62 1.70 -18.21
C ARG A 452 33.07 1.94 -17.80
N THR A 453 33.69 2.97 -18.37
CA THR A 453 35.08 3.32 -18.06
C THR A 453 35.21 3.81 -16.63
N ASP A 454 34.25 4.63 -16.16
CA ASP A 454 34.19 5.13 -14.79
C ASP A 454 34.13 3.98 -13.78
N LEU A 455 33.24 3.00 -14.02
CA LEU A 455 33.11 1.82 -13.15
C LEU A 455 34.38 0.98 -13.11
N ARG A 456 35.03 0.76 -14.27
CA ARG A 456 36.31 0.02 -14.33
C ARG A 456 37.43 0.76 -13.59
N ASN A 457 37.49 2.09 -13.76
CA ASN A 457 38.46 2.93 -13.05
C ASN A 457 38.21 2.93 -11.54
N ALA A 458 36.95 2.78 -11.11
CA ALA A 458 36.56 2.60 -9.71
C ALA A 458 36.80 1.17 -9.19
N GLY A 459 37.36 0.27 -10.01
CA GLY A 459 37.70 -1.09 -9.61
C GLY A 459 36.54 -2.10 -9.67
N ALA A 460 35.44 -1.78 -10.36
CA ALA A 460 34.34 -2.72 -10.58
C ALA A 460 34.61 -3.66 -11.78
N ASP A 461 34.15 -4.90 -11.66
CA ASP A 461 34.17 -5.89 -12.74
C ASP A 461 32.95 -5.69 -13.64
N VAL A 462 33.12 -4.90 -14.71
CA VAL A 462 32.00 -4.55 -15.59
C VAL A 462 31.75 -5.60 -16.66
N VAL A 463 30.57 -6.23 -16.59
CA VAL A 463 30.09 -7.21 -17.58
C VAL A 463 29.30 -6.54 -18.72
N GLY A 464 29.39 -7.09 -19.94
CA GLY A 464 28.80 -6.53 -21.17
C GLY A 464 27.26 -6.47 -21.17
N ARG A 465 26.70 -5.55 -21.98
CA ARG A 465 25.30 -5.04 -21.95
C ARG A 465 24.19 -6.08 -21.73
N CYS A 466 23.10 -5.58 -21.16
CA CYS A 466 21.73 -6.04 -21.40
C CYS A 466 21.39 -5.88 -22.91
N GLY A 467 21.20 -6.99 -23.61
CA GLY A 467 20.74 -7.06 -25.02
C GLY A 467 21.81 -6.89 -26.12
N ARG A 468 22.13 -8.01 -26.81
CA ARG A 468 22.90 -8.22 -28.07
C ARG A 468 24.45 -8.21 -27.99
N GLN A 469 25.05 -9.29 -28.51
CA GLN A 469 26.48 -9.51 -28.72
C GLN A 469 27.11 -8.54 -29.75
N GLU A 470 28.37 -8.18 -29.51
CA GLU A 470 29.29 -7.60 -30.50
C GLU A 470 29.94 -8.73 -31.32
N SER A 471 29.71 -8.74 -32.63
CA SER A 471 30.54 -9.51 -33.57
C SER A 471 31.85 -8.79 -33.84
N HIS A 472 32.96 -9.53 -33.74
CA HIS A 472 34.33 -9.13 -34.05
C HIS A 472 34.49 -8.17 -35.24
N HIS A 473 35.06 -6.99 -35.01
CA HIS A 473 35.90 -6.30 -35.99
C HIS A 473 37.01 -5.50 -35.28
N GLN A 474 38.27 -5.92 -35.47
CA GLN A 474 39.44 -5.06 -35.26
C GLN A 474 39.38 -3.87 -36.21
N PRO A 475 39.91 -2.70 -35.82
CA PRO A 475 41.17 -2.30 -36.44
C PRO A 475 42.17 -1.54 -35.53
N LEU A 476 43.45 -1.90 -35.74
CA LEU A 476 44.70 -1.13 -35.82
C LEU A 476 44.89 0.26 -35.14
N ALA A 477 46.13 0.43 -34.69
CA ALA A 477 46.70 1.51 -33.88
C ALA A 477 46.72 2.94 -34.48
N GLY A 478 46.69 3.92 -33.58
CA GLY A 478 47.64 5.05 -33.55
C GLY A 478 47.23 6.43 -34.13
N GLY A 479 47.24 7.47 -33.29
CA GLY A 479 47.57 8.86 -33.68
C GLY A 479 46.49 9.95 -33.48
N PRO A 480 46.85 11.23 -33.23
CA PRO A 480 46.12 12.13 -32.33
C PRO A 480 45.21 13.21 -32.98
N ALA A 481 44.54 13.95 -32.09
CA ALA A 481 43.53 14.99 -32.28
C ALA A 481 43.76 16.06 -33.38
N GLY A 482 42.66 16.56 -33.95
CA GLY A 482 42.62 17.76 -34.81
C GLY A 482 41.20 18.30 -35.04
N VAL A 483 41.01 19.60 -34.77
CA VAL A 483 39.80 20.42 -35.05
C VAL A 483 39.87 20.94 -36.49
N LEU A 484 38.80 20.85 -37.29
CA LEU A 484 38.58 21.71 -38.47
C LEU A 484 37.08 21.98 -38.77
N ARG A 485 36.77 23.26 -39.06
CA ARG A 485 35.53 23.76 -39.69
C ARG A 485 35.60 23.58 -41.22
N GLY A 486 34.45 23.40 -41.89
CA GLY A 486 34.32 23.54 -43.35
C GLY A 486 32.88 23.38 -43.87
N ASP A 487 32.51 24.25 -44.82
CA ASP A 487 31.19 24.64 -45.32
C ASP A 487 30.25 23.58 -45.98
N ARG A 488 28.94 23.95 -46.08
CA ARG A 488 27.86 23.29 -46.86
C ARG A 488 28.10 23.42 -48.38
N VAL A 489 27.66 22.47 -49.23
CA VAL A 489 26.36 22.34 -49.97
C VAL A 489 26.36 21.00 -50.82
N PRO A 490 25.34 20.59 -51.63
CA PRO A 490 24.41 19.47 -51.34
C PRO A 490 24.44 18.28 -52.33
N THR A 491 23.90 17.12 -51.96
CA THR A 491 23.42 16.10 -52.93
C THR A 491 22.12 15.41 -52.51
N ARG A 492 21.29 15.07 -53.51
CA ARG A 492 19.92 14.57 -53.43
C ARG A 492 19.86 13.05 -53.14
N GLY A 493 19.08 12.70 -52.11
CA GLY A 493 18.01 11.67 -52.10
C GLY A 493 18.30 10.22 -52.50
N HIS A 494 18.40 9.34 -51.49
CA HIS A 494 17.82 8.00 -51.50
C HIS A 494 17.42 7.56 -50.06
N PRO A 495 16.45 6.65 -49.91
CA PRO A 495 15.46 6.68 -48.83
C PRO A 495 16.00 6.20 -47.48
N ASP A 496 15.60 6.94 -46.45
CA ASP A 496 15.82 6.64 -45.03
C ASP A 496 15.03 5.38 -44.63
N LYS A 497 15.73 4.25 -44.46
CA LYS A 497 15.18 3.06 -43.84
C LYS A 497 15.41 3.14 -42.34
N GLY A 498 14.37 3.57 -41.64
CA GLY A 498 14.00 3.12 -40.29
C GLY A 498 14.90 3.60 -39.15
N ARG A 499 14.50 4.72 -38.53
CA ARG A 499 14.72 4.91 -37.09
C ARG A 499 14.13 3.69 -36.37
N GLY A 500 14.96 2.96 -35.64
CA GLY A 500 14.49 1.89 -34.76
C GLY A 500 13.49 2.45 -33.77
N GLU A 501 12.28 1.91 -33.78
CA GLU A 501 11.24 2.16 -32.79
C GLU A 501 11.80 1.80 -31.41
N VAL A 502 11.81 2.76 -30.48
CA VAL A 502 12.21 2.52 -29.09
C VAL A 502 11.02 1.83 -28.41
N MET A 503 11.15 0.52 -28.19
CA MET A 503 10.13 -0.29 -27.50
C MET A 503 9.88 0.28 -26.10
N SER A 504 8.64 0.62 -25.78
CA SER A 504 8.21 1.02 -24.44
C SER A 504 8.09 -0.21 -23.55
N VAL A 505 8.84 -0.25 -22.45
CA VAL A 505 8.72 -1.28 -21.41
C VAL A 505 7.65 -0.87 -20.41
N THR A 506 6.71 -1.77 -20.09
CA THR A 506 5.68 -1.50 -19.06
C THR A 506 5.51 -2.61 -18.03
N LYS A 507 6.20 -3.76 -18.19
CA LYS A 507 6.05 -4.93 -17.32
C LYS A 507 7.40 -5.52 -16.90
N GLY A 508 7.44 -6.06 -15.69
CA GLY A 508 8.56 -6.84 -15.19
C GLY A 508 8.07 -8.10 -14.45
N LEU A 509 8.88 -9.15 -14.47
CA LEU A 509 8.63 -10.41 -13.78
C LEU A 509 9.85 -10.73 -12.92
N LEU A 510 9.63 -10.95 -11.62
CA LEU A 510 10.66 -11.38 -10.68
C LEU A 510 10.38 -12.81 -10.26
N VAL A 511 11.29 -13.73 -10.55
CA VAL A 511 11.24 -15.12 -10.09
C VAL A 511 12.34 -15.31 -9.06
N ARG A 512 11.99 -15.82 -7.88
CA ARG A 512 12.95 -16.16 -6.81
C ARG A 512 12.90 -17.65 -6.54
N PHE A 513 14.06 -18.25 -6.29
CA PHE A 513 14.17 -19.67 -6.01
C PHE A 513 15.45 -19.96 -5.23
N ASP A 514 15.41 -21.08 -4.49
CA ASP A 514 16.56 -21.55 -3.73
C ASP A 514 17.19 -22.76 -4.42
N ALA A 515 18.52 -22.77 -4.47
CA ALA A 515 19.27 -23.95 -4.83
C ALA A 515 19.09 -25.03 -3.76
N LEU A 516 18.96 -26.28 -4.20
CA LEU A 516 19.06 -27.41 -3.30
C LEU A 516 20.45 -27.43 -2.64
N PRO A 517 20.59 -27.95 -1.40
CA PRO A 517 21.88 -27.96 -0.72
C PRO A 517 22.99 -28.63 -1.55
N GLY A 518 24.08 -27.91 -1.79
CA GLY A 518 25.22 -28.40 -2.59
C GLY A 518 25.03 -28.29 -4.10
N LYS A 519 23.98 -27.59 -4.56
CA LYS A 519 23.65 -27.33 -5.98
C LYS A 519 23.77 -25.86 -6.37
N GLU A 520 24.38 -25.04 -5.51
CA GLU A 520 24.47 -23.59 -5.69
C GLU A 520 25.29 -23.23 -6.94
N ASP A 521 26.37 -23.96 -7.20
CA ASP A 521 27.20 -23.77 -8.40
C ASP A 521 26.50 -24.27 -9.68
N ASP A 522 25.74 -25.37 -9.60
CA ASP A 522 24.93 -25.88 -10.72
C ASP A 522 23.83 -24.86 -11.10
N VAL A 523 23.19 -24.23 -10.11
CA VAL A 523 22.20 -23.17 -10.33
C VAL A 523 22.85 -21.92 -10.94
N LYS A 524 24.04 -21.55 -10.49
CA LYS A 524 24.79 -20.45 -11.08
C LYS A 524 25.13 -20.71 -12.55
N GLU A 525 25.63 -21.90 -12.88
CA GLU A 525 25.94 -22.29 -14.26
C GLU A 525 24.68 -22.34 -15.13
N PHE A 526 23.57 -22.84 -14.58
CA PHE A 526 22.27 -22.80 -15.23
C PHE A 526 21.85 -21.37 -15.57
N LEU A 527 21.94 -20.43 -14.62
CA LEU A 527 21.59 -19.03 -14.84
C LEU A 527 22.51 -18.34 -15.86
N ASP A 528 23.80 -18.63 -15.81
CA ASP A 528 24.76 -18.12 -16.79
C ASP A 528 24.44 -18.63 -18.20
N SER A 529 23.98 -19.89 -18.33
CA SER A 529 23.55 -20.47 -19.61
C SER A 529 22.16 -20.00 -20.06
N GLY A 530 21.28 -19.68 -19.12
CA GLY A 530 19.89 -19.25 -19.38
C GLY A 530 19.80 -17.93 -20.14
N ARG A 531 20.81 -17.08 -20.03
CA ARG A 531 20.91 -15.83 -20.79
C ARG A 531 20.79 -16.04 -22.30
N ALA A 532 21.41 -17.09 -22.85
CA ALA A 532 21.35 -17.38 -24.29
C ALA A 532 19.94 -17.79 -24.74
N LEU A 533 19.18 -18.47 -23.87
CA LEU A 533 17.80 -18.89 -24.15
C LEU A 533 16.86 -17.68 -24.18
N VAL A 534 17.05 -16.73 -23.27
CA VAL A 534 16.20 -15.52 -23.20
C VAL A 534 16.55 -14.50 -24.28
N GLU A 535 17.79 -14.47 -24.77
CA GLU A 535 18.16 -13.62 -25.91
C GLU A 535 17.42 -14.02 -27.22
N ASP A 536 16.91 -15.25 -27.31
CA ASP A 536 16.07 -15.71 -28.44
C ASP A 536 14.57 -15.35 -28.26
N GLU A 537 14.16 -14.85 -27.09
CA GLU A 537 12.78 -14.44 -26.81
C GLU A 537 12.52 -12.99 -27.25
N GLN A 538 11.83 -12.82 -28.37
CA GLN A 538 11.61 -11.50 -28.97
C GLN A 538 10.85 -10.50 -28.08
N ALA A 539 10.07 -10.99 -27.11
CA ALA A 539 9.28 -10.15 -26.21
C ALA A 539 10.03 -9.77 -24.93
N THR A 540 11.13 -10.45 -24.60
CA THR A 540 11.91 -10.19 -23.38
C THR A 540 12.92 -9.08 -23.68
N THR A 541 12.59 -7.88 -23.22
CA THR A 541 13.34 -6.64 -23.49
C THR A 541 14.62 -6.54 -22.65
N ALA A 542 14.59 -7.06 -21.43
CA ALA A 542 15.75 -7.18 -20.56
C ALA A 542 15.63 -8.40 -19.65
N TRP A 543 16.78 -8.96 -19.29
CA TRP A 543 16.89 -10.15 -18.45
C TRP A 543 18.07 -10.02 -17.49
N PHE A 544 17.86 -10.35 -16.23
CA PHE A 544 18.89 -10.34 -15.20
C PHE A 544 18.79 -11.59 -14.34
N ALA A 545 19.89 -12.31 -14.13
CA ALA A 545 20.00 -13.25 -13.03
C ALA A 545 20.88 -12.66 -11.93
N PHE A 546 20.54 -12.93 -10.67
CA PHE A 546 21.29 -12.44 -9.52
C PHE A 546 21.21 -13.43 -8.37
N ARG A 547 22.27 -13.44 -7.56
CA ARG A 547 22.35 -14.22 -6.33
C ARG A 547 21.92 -13.33 -5.16
N LEU A 548 20.89 -13.77 -4.45
CA LEU A 548 20.30 -13.06 -3.30
C LEU A 548 20.93 -13.49 -1.97
N GLY A 549 21.52 -14.68 -1.91
CA GLY A 549 22.18 -15.20 -0.71
C GLY A 549 23.02 -16.45 -1.01
N PRO A 550 23.55 -17.13 0.03
CA PRO A 550 24.36 -18.33 -0.15
C PRO A 550 23.66 -19.42 -0.95
N THR A 551 22.36 -19.60 -0.77
CA THR A 551 21.57 -20.62 -1.49
C THR A 551 20.46 -20.03 -2.34
N SER A 552 20.29 -18.70 -2.35
CA SER A 552 19.11 -18.05 -2.94
C SER A 552 19.46 -17.26 -4.19
N PHE A 553 18.64 -17.39 -5.22
CA PHE A 553 18.84 -16.81 -6.55
C PHE A 553 17.54 -16.18 -7.07
N GLY A 554 17.68 -15.31 -8.06
CA GLY A 554 16.54 -14.70 -8.73
C GLY A 554 16.81 -14.38 -10.19
N ILE A 555 15.71 -14.27 -10.94
CA ILE A 555 15.67 -13.80 -12.31
C ILE A 555 14.71 -12.60 -12.39
N PHE A 556 15.08 -11.57 -13.14
CA PHE A 556 14.21 -10.44 -13.46
C PHE A 556 14.11 -10.25 -14.98
N ASP A 557 12.91 -10.47 -15.50
CA ASP A 557 12.55 -10.30 -16.91
C ASP A 557 11.76 -9.02 -17.10
N VAL A 558 11.86 -8.42 -18.28
CA VAL A 558 11.23 -7.13 -18.59
C VAL A 558 10.56 -7.22 -19.96
N PHE A 559 9.31 -6.77 -20.06
CA PHE A 559 8.49 -6.91 -21.26
C PHE A 559 7.84 -5.57 -21.67
N PRO A 560 7.53 -5.41 -22.97
CA PRO A 560 6.83 -4.21 -23.43
C PRO A 560 5.39 -4.11 -22.90
N ASP A 561 4.71 -5.24 -22.72
CA ASP A 561 3.31 -5.36 -22.29
C ASP A 561 3.01 -6.73 -21.65
N ASP A 562 1.76 -6.96 -21.23
CA ASP A 562 1.33 -8.24 -20.63
C ASP A 562 1.40 -9.41 -21.63
N ALA A 563 1.20 -9.16 -22.93
CA ALA A 563 1.30 -10.21 -23.95
C ALA A 563 2.74 -10.72 -24.07
N GLY A 564 3.73 -9.82 -23.95
CA GLY A 564 5.13 -10.20 -23.87
C GLY A 564 5.48 -11.00 -22.63
N ARG A 565 4.94 -10.61 -21.47
CA ARG A 565 5.09 -11.36 -20.21
C ARG A 565 4.46 -12.75 -20.31
N ASP A 566 3.26 -12.85 -20.85
CA ASP A 566 2.51 -14.11 -20.93
C ASP A 566 3.06 -15.07 -21.99
N ALA A 567 3.77 -14.53 -23.00
CA ALA A 567 4.52 -15.31 -23.97
C ALA A 567 5.86 -15.84 -23.41
N HIS A 568 6.33 -15.33 -22.28
CA HIS A 568 7.54 -15.83 -21.62
C HIS A 568 7.29 -17.29 -21.20
N PRO A 569 8.08 -18.25 -21.71
CA PRO A 569 7.93 -19.63 -21.30
C PRO A 569 8.25 -19.74 -19.82
N THR A 570 7.23 -19.96 -18.98
CA THR A 570 7.43 -20.54 -17.66
C THR A 570 7.97 -21.94 -17.88
N CYS A 571 9.29 -22.09 -18.05
CA CYS A 571 9.90 -23.40 -18.12
C CYS A 571 9.62 -24.10 -16.79
N PRO A 572 8.83 -25.18 -16.75
CA PRO A 572 8.78 -26.03 -15.58
C PRO A 572 10.10 -26.79 -15.62
N ALA A 573 11.14 -26.23 -15.01
CA ALA A 573 12.35 -26.97 -14.71
C ALA A 573 11.98 -28.03 -13.68
N LEU A 574 11.53 -29.17 -14.20
CA LEU A 574 11.43 -30.44 -13.49
C LEU A 574 12.77 -30.72 -12.82
N LEU A 575 12.71 -30.77 -11.49
CA LEU A 575 13.70 -31.29 -10.56
C LEU A 575 14.53 -32.46 -11.12
N ARG A 576 15.86 -32.36 -10.98
CA ARG A 576 16.67 -33.40 -10.34
C ARG A 576 17.75 -32.78 -9.45
#